data_AF-A0A7V3MF74-F1
#
_entry.id   AF-A0A7V3MF74-F1
#
_cell.length_a   1.000
_cell.length_b   1.000
_cell.length_c   1.000
_cell.angle_alpha   90.00
_cell.angle_beta   90.00
_cell.angle_gamma   90.00
#
_symmetry.space_group_name_H-M   'P 1'
#
loop_
_entity.id
_entity.type
_entity.pdbx_description
1 polymer ?
#
loop_
_entity_poly.entity_id
_entity_poly.type
_entity_poly.pdbx_seq_one_letter_code
_entity_poly.pdbx_strand_id
1 'polypeptide(L)' 'LQIQHGFLKDHLLEWAPMFLINAKRESRTPLYHDGAELTLEFLLSDFEYVTAKLAAHCKEEN' A
#
# COMPACT_ATOMS: atom_id res chain seq x y z
N LEU A 1 1.09 6.78 -13.43
CA LEU A 1 1.27 6.76 -11.96
C LEU A 1 0.24 7.59 -11.20
N GLN A 2 -0.23 8.74 -11.69
CA GLN A 2 -1.21 9.57 -10.95
C GLN A 2 -2.51 8.83 -10.60
N ILE A 3 -3.08 8.05 -11.54
CA ILE A 3 -4.28 7.24 -11.30
C ILE A 3 -4.05 6.18 -10.20
N GLN A 4 -2.92 5.48 -10.25
CA GLN A 4 -2.56 4.48 -9.23
C GLN A 4 -2.40 5.13 -7.85
N HIS A 5 -1.68 6.26 -7.77
CA HIS A 5 -1.52 7.01 -6.53
C HIS A 5 -2.87 7.44 -5.95
N GLY A 6 -3.75 8.01 -6.79
CA GLY A 6 -5.11 8.42 -6.37
C GLY A 6 -5.94 7.23 -5.87
N PHE A 7 -5.93 6.11 -6.59
CA PHE A 7 -6.64 4.91 -6.17
C PHE A 7 -6.12 4.35 -4.84
N LEU A 8 -4.79 4.28 -4.68
CA LEU A 8 -4.18 3.82 -3.43
C LEU A 8 -4.58 4.72 -2.27
N LYS A 9 -4.45 6.04 -2.45
CA LYS A 9 -4.73 7.03 -1.42
C LYS A 9 -6.22 7.09 -1.04
N ASP A 10 -7.08 7.27 -2.03
CA ASP A 10 -8.48 7.69 -1.79
C ASP A 10 -9.45 6.49 -1.67
N HIS A 11 -8.99 5.26 -1.98
CA HIS A 11 -9.85 4.08 -1.97
C HIS A 11 -9.26 2.89 -1.23
N LEU A 12 -8.03 2.46 -1.55
CA LEU A 12 -7.50 1.20 -1.02
C LEU A 12 -6.93 1.36 0.40
N LEU A 13 -6.06 2.34 0.63
CA LEU A 13 -5.36 2.53 1.90
C LEU A 13 -6.26 3.05 3.03
N GLU A 14 -7.45 3.54 2.72
CA GLU A 14 -8.44 4.00 3.72
C GLU A 14 -8.93 2.87 4.65
N TRP A 15 -8.94 1.62 4.17
CA TRP A 15 -9.45 0.48 4.95
C TRP A 15 -8.50 -0.73 4.96
N ALA A 16 -7.74 -0.94 3.88
CA ALA A 16 -6.91 -2.13 3.73
C ALA A 16 -5.88 -2.31 4.86
N PRO A 17 -5.19 -1.26 5.38
CA PRO A 17 -4.24 -1.43 6.47
C PRO A 17 -4.88 -2.01 7.73
N MET A 18 -6.01 -1.43 8.16
CA MET A 18 -6.73 -1.93 9.34
C MET A 18 -7.29 -3.33 9.12
N PHE A 19 -7.79 -3.64 7.93
CA PHE A 19 -8.22 -4.99 7.58
C PHE A 19 -7.06 -6.00 7.66
N LEU A 20 -5.91 -5.69 7.04
CA LEU A 20 -4.76 -6.60 6.97
C LEU A 20 -4.11 -6.81 8.34
N ILE A 21 -4.02 -5.78 9.18
CA ILE A 21 -3.57 -5.90 10.58
C ILE A 21 -4.45 -6.91 11.33
N ASN A 22 -5.78 -6.79 11.20
CA ASN A 22 -6.70 -7.72 11.83
C ASN A 22 -6.64 -9.12 11.20
N ALA A 23 -6.53 -9.22 9.88
CA ALA A 23 -6.39 -10.48 9.18
C ALA A 23 -5.14 -11.24 9.63
N LYS A 24 -4.00 -10.55 9.77
CA LYS A 24 -2.77 -11.10 10.34
C LYS A 24 -2.97 -11.60 11.77
N ARG A 25 -3.69 -10.85 12.61
CA ARG A 25 -3.93 -11.23 14.01
C ARG A 25 -4.86 -12.42 14.16
N GLU A 26 -5.90 -12.50 13.33
CA GLU A 26 -6.95 -13.53 13.42
C GLU A 26 -6.66 -14.76 12.52
N SER A 27 -5.63 -14.70 11.68
CA SER A 27 -5.22 -15.82 10.83
C SER A 27 -4.82 -17.03 11.68
N ARG A 28 -5.43 -18.18 11.39
CA ARG A 28 -5.10 -19.46 12.06
C ARG A 28 -3.98 -20.22 11.38
N THR A 29 -3.68 -19.91 10.12
CA THR A 29 -2.63 -20.58 9.36
C THR A 29 -1.49 -19.60 9.07
N PRO A 30 -0.22 -20.07 9.10
CA PRO A 30 0.94 -19.22 8.81
C PRO A 30 0.87 -18.55 7.45
N LEU A 31 0.36 -19.25 6.43
CA LEU A 31 0.22 -18.70 5.08
C LEU A 31 -0.58 -17.40 5.04
N TYR A 32 -1.70 -17.30 5.77
CA TYR A 32 -2.52 -16.08 5.79
C TYR A 32 -1.94 -15.01 6.72
N HIS A 33 -1.19 -15.42 7.75
CA HIS A 33 -0.45 -14.49 8.60
C HIS A 33 0.61 -13.73 7.80
N ASP A 34 1.49 -14.50 7.15
CA ASP A 34 2.62 -13.99 6.39
C ASP A 34 2.13 -13.27 5.12
N GLY A 35 1.07 -13.78 4.48
CA GLY A 35 0.46 -13.14 3.32
C GLY A 35 -0.16 -11.78 3.65
N ALA A 36 -0.83 -11.65 4.80
CA ALA A 36 -1.40 -10.37 5.24
C ALA A 36 -0.30 -9.36 5.60
N GLU A 37 0.76 -9.81 6.28
CA GLU A 37 1.94 -9.00 6.58
C GLU A 37 2.64 -8.50 5.30
N LEU A 38 2.98 -9.42 4.39
CA LEU A 38 3.61 -9.10 3.12
C LEU A 38 2.78 -8.11 2.31
N THR A 39 1.46 -8.33 2.24
CA THR A 39 0.57 -7.45 1.47
C THR A 39 0.53 -6.05 2.08
N LEU A 40 0.52 -5.94 3.41
CA LEU A 40 0.53 -4.66 4.10
C LEU A 40 1.83 -3.89 3.81
N GLU A 41 2.98 -4.54 3.95
CA GLU A 41 4.28 -3.94 3.65
C GLU A 41 4.39 -3.53 2.18
N PHE A 42 3.92 -4.37 1.28
CA PHE A 42 3.90 -4.07 -0.15
C PHE A 42 3.06 -2.83 -0.47
N LEU A 43 1.83 -2.74 0.04
CA LEU A 43 0.94 -1.62 -0.25
C LEU A 43 1.49 -0.28 0.24
N LEU A 44 2.09 -0.27 1.43
CA LEU A 44 2.69 0.95 2.00
C LEU A 44 3.96 1.35 1.22
N SER A 45 4.83 0.40 0.93
CA SER A 45 6.06 0.67 0.16
C SER A 45 5.78 1.08 -1.28
N ASP A 46 4.78 0.50 -1.95
CA ASP A 46 4.36 0.90 -3.30
C ASP A 46 3.78 2.31 -3.27
N PHE A 47 2.98 2.65 -2.26
CA PHE A 47 2.45 4.01 -2.13
C PHE A 47 3.56 5.06 -1.98
N GLU A 48 4.55 4.79 -1.13
CA GLU A 48 5.74 5.63 -0.98
C GLU A 48 6.52 5.73 -2.30
N TYR A 49 6.74 4.61 -2.98
CA TYR A 49 7.46 4.57 -4.25
C TYR A 49 6.76 5.39 -5.34
N VAL A 50 5.46 5.19 -5.53
CA VAL A 50 4.66 5.92 -6.53
C VAL A 50 4.63 7.40 -6.21
N THR A 51 4.51 7.77 -4.93
CA THR A 51 4.57 9.17 -4.47
C THR A 51 5.91 9.80 -4.81
N ALA A 52 7.02 9.12 -4.51
CA ALA A 52 8.36 9.60 -4.81
C ALA A 52 8.60 9.77 -6.32
N LYS A 53 8.13 8.82 -7.14
CA LYS A 53 8.23 8.92 -8.61
C LYS A 53 7.44 10.09 -9.18
N LEU A 54 6.22 10.32 -8.69
CA LEU A 54 5.42 11.47 -9.11
C LEU A 54 6.08 12.80 -8.70
N ALA A 55 6.63 12.89 -7.49
CA ALA A 55 7.34 14.08 -7.02
C ALA A 55 8.62 14.35 -7.82
N ALA A 56 9.35 13.31 -8.25
CA ALA A 56 10.53 13.46 -9.09
C ALA A 56 10.18 14.02 -10.48
N HIS A 57 9.14 13.50 -11.12
CA HIS A 57 8.71 14.01 -12.44
C HIS A 57 8.26 15.47 -12.40
N CYS A 58 7.58 15.91 -11.33
CA CYS A 58 7.22 17.34 -11.17
C CYS A 58 8.44 18.27 -10.98
N LYS A 59 9.60 17.74 -10.60
CA LYS A 59 10.86 18.51 -10.49
C LYS A 59 11.65 18.56 -11.80
N GLU A 60 11.43 17.62 -12.72
CA GLU A 60 12.08 17.58 -14.04
C GLU A 60 11.40 18.50 -15.07
N GLU A 61 10.12 18.83 -14.87
CA GLU A 61 9.35 19.74 -15.75
C GLU A 61 9.43 21.23 -15.37
N ASN A 62 10.17 21.59 -14.30
CA ASN A 62 10.43 22.98 -13.86
C ASN A 62 11.91 23.35 -14.01
#